data_AF-A0A7K0GPI5-F1
#
_entry.id   AF-A0A7K0GPI5-F1
#
_cell.length_a   1.000
_cell.length_b   1.000
_cell.length_c   1.000
_cell.angle_alpha   90.00
_cell.angle_beta   90.00
_cell.angle_gamma   90.00
#
_symmetry.space_group_name_H-M   'P 1'
#
loop_
_entity.id
_entity.type
_entity.pdbx_description
1 polymer ?
#
loop_
_entity_poly.entity_id
_entity_poly.type
_entity_poly.pdbx_seq_one_letter_code
_entity_poly.pdbx_strand_id
1 'polypeptide(L)'
;MIDTKIINQLTSSLSEYNPSLNSQMAAVNQSLLAIGYILLSIFFMLEMLGFYQNLRLSGGGITIRTWLEVGLKYLFAFLLVTYSSQIFDAILWLTNAATHMISGNKDISYEFVEPTKGNFFFKNIIKFIGVGTEYVTKLTVSILVMLRFIEMYLLKAIAPVIIAFFMSDSFRQIAKNIFMTFAAVALQGVVIIILCAIYPAIVSDDLMKVSMSGAGQNWLTSFASIAKGIIFIIILVSSLRRAKSLLNVMG
;
A
#
# COMPACT_ATOMS: atom_id res chain seq x y z
N MET A 1 9.17 17.03 13.50
CA MET A 1 7.71 16.79 13.43
C MET A 1 7.36 16.14 12.08
N ILE A 2 6.81 14.91 12.06
CA ILE A 2 6.09 14.45 10.86
C ILE A 2 4.79 15.26 10.87
N ASP A 3 4.69 16.17 9.91
CA ASP A 3 3.58 17.11 9.79
C ASP A 3 2.27 16.31 9.70
N THR A 4 1.19 16.77 10.35
CA THR A 4 -0.17 16.18 10.25
C THR A 4 -0.57 15.97 8.78
N LYS A 5 0.00 16.76 7.87
CA LYS A 5 -0.10 16.60 6.42
C LYS A 5 0.32 15.22 5.89
N ILE A 6 1.36 14.58 6.44
CA ILE A 6 1.82 13.26 5.98
C ILE A 6 0.83 12.17 6.41
N ILE A 7 0.27 12.27 7.61
CA ILE A 7 -0.79 11.35 8.07
C ILE A 7 -2.03 11.52 7.18
N ASN A 8 -2.43 12.78 6.92
CA ASN A 8 -3.54 13.07 6.02
C ASN A 8 -3.29 12.50 4.62
N GLN A 9 -2.07 12.65 4.08
CA GLN A 9 -1.68 12.06 2.79
C GLN A 9 -1.72 10.52 2.81
N LEU A 10 -1.32 9.88 3.91
CA LEU A 10 -1.35 8.41 4.04
C LEU A 10 -2.77 7.85 4.03
N THR A 11 -3.74 8.61 4.53
CA THR A 11 -5.17 8.25 4.60
C THR A 11 -6.01 8.83 3.46
N SER A 12 -5.42 9.58 2.54
CA SER A 12 -6.16 10.16 1.41
C SER A 12 -6.69 9.09 0.46
N SER A 13 -7.84 9.38 -0.14
CA SER A 13 -8.28 8.66 -1.33
C SER A 13 -7.32 8.92 -2.51
N LEU A 14 -7.30 8.05 -3.52
CA LEU A 14 -6.52 8.29 -4.75
C LEU A 14 -6.89 9.65 -5.37
N SER A 15 -8.19 9.92 -5.55
CA SER A 15 -8.67 11.21 -6.06
C SER A 15 -8.21 12.42 -5.25
N GLU A 16 -8.10 12.29 -3.94
CA GLU A 16 -7.70 13.37 -3.04
C GLU A 16 -6.17 13.58 -3.03
N TYR A 17 -5.40 12.51 -3.21
CA TYR A 17 -3.94 12.57 -3.26
C TYR A 17 -3.42 13.28 -4.53
N ASN A 18 -3.94 12.91 -5.71
CA ASN A 18 -3.62 13.63 -6.95
C ASN A 18 -4.78 13.53 -7.97
N PRO A 19 -5.65 14.56 -8.04
CA PRO A 19 -6.82 14.55 -8.92
C PRO A 19 -6.48 14.39 -10.40
N SER A 20 -5.36 14.97 -10.86
CA SER A 20 -4.94 14.93 -12.27
C SER A 20 -4.43 13.56 -12.68
N LEU A 21 -3.59 12.93 -11.85
CA LEU A 21 -3.16 11.55 -12.09
C LEU A 21 -4.34 10.58 -12.00
N ASN A 22 -5.26 10.78 -11.05
CA ASN A 22 -6.43 9.92 -10.93
C ASN A 22 -7.35 10.00 -12.15
N SER A 23 -7.56 11.19 -12.74
CA SER A 23 -8.37 11.32 -13.95
C SER A 23 -7.71 10.69 -15.17
N GLN A 24 -6.39 10.81 -15.30
CA GLN A 24 -5.63 10.12 -16.36
C GLN A 24 -5.73 8.60 -16.21
N MET A 25 -5.54 8.08 -15.01
CA MET A 25 -5.62 6.63 -14.74
C MET A 25 -7.05 6.10 -14.89
N ALA A 26 -8.06 6.91 -14.59
CA ALA A 26 -9.46 6.58 -14.88
C ALA A 26 -9.72 6.51 -16.39
N ALA A 27 -9.13 7.41 -17.19
CA ALA A 27 -9.23 7.33 -18.65
C ALA A 27 -8.53 6.09 -19.22
N VAL A 28 -7.38 5.70 -18.66
CA VAL A 28 -6.71 4.44 -18.99
C VAL A 28 -7.59 3.25 -18.61
N ASN A 29 -8.16 3.23 -17.40
CA ASN A 29 -9.09 2.20 -16.95
C ASN A 29 -10.28 2.07 -17.91
N GLN A 30 -10.89 3.20 -18.29
CA GLN A 30 -12.00 3.23 -19.23
C GLN A 30 -11.62 2.65 -20.60
N SER A 31 -10.40 2.90 -21.06
CA SER A 31 -9.88 2.31 -22.30
C SER A 31 -9.69 0.79 -22.17
N LEU A 32 -9.23 0.33 -21.00
CA LEU A 32 -9.01 -1.08 -20.71
C LEU A 32 -10.31 -1.86 -20.43
N LEU A 33 -11.44 -1.19 -20.18
CA LEU A 33 -12.75 -1.86 -20.09
C LEU A 33 -13.06 -2.63 -21.38
N ALA A 34 -12.78 -2.05 -22.54
CA ALA A 34 -12.98 -2.72 -23.83
C ALA A 34 -12.19 -4.03 -23.90
N ILE A 35 -10.93 -4.01 -23.45
CA ILE A 35 -10.08 -5.20 -23.38
C ILE A 35 -10.63 -6.21 -22.36
N GLY A 36 -11.07 -5.74 -21.20
CA GLY A 36 -11.69 -6.57 -20.16
C GLY A 36 -12.92 -7.32 -20.70
N TYR A 37 -13.80 -6.66 -21.47
CA TYR A 37 -14.96 -7.30 -22.08
C TYR A 37 -14.59 -8.31 -23.17
N ILE A 38 -13.57 -8.01 -24.00
CA ILE A 38 -13.07 -8.95 -25.00
C ILE A 38 -12.54 -10.22 -24.32
N LEU A 39 -11.72 -10.07 -23.28
CA LEU A 39 -11.19 -11.19 -22.51
C LEU A 39 -12.31 -11.99 -21.84
N LEU A 40 -13.29 -11.32 -21.25
CA LEU A 40 -14.44 -11.97 -20.64
C LEU A 40 -15.22 -12.83 -21.65
N SER A 41 -15.43 -12.31 -22.86
CA SER A 41 -16.07 -13.03 -23.96
C SER A 41 -15.27 -14.26 -24.39
N ILE A 42 -13.94 -14.15 -24.48
CA ILE A 42 -13.06 -15.27 -24.79
C ILE A 42 -13.15 -16.35 -23.71
N PHE A 43 -13.07 -15.98 -22.43
CA PHE A 43 -13.19 -16.94 -21.33
C PHE A 43 -14.56 -17.59 -21.29
N PHE A 44 -15.63 -16.84 -21.55
CA PHE A 44 -16.97 -17.38 -21.66
C PHE A 44 -17.05 -18.43 -22.77
N MET A 45 -16.52 -18.16 -23.96
CA MET A 45 -16.46 -19.14 -25.04
C MET A 45 -15.69 -20.41 -24.65
N LEU A 46 -14.57 -20.28 -23.95
CA LEU A 46 -13.80 -21.44 -23.47
C LEU A 46 -14.58 -22.28 -22.44
N GLU A 47 -15.29 -21.63 -21.51
CA GLU A 47 -16.11 -22.32 -20.51
C GLU A 47 -17.33 -23.00 -21.17
N MET A 48 -17.93 -22.35 -22.18
CA MET A 48 -18.99 -22.95 -23.01
C MET A 48 -18.51 -24.13 -23.84
N LEU A 49 -17.25 -24.13 -24.31
CA LEU A 49 -16.66 -25.28 -25.00
C LEU A 49 -16.49 -26.47 -24.05
N GLY A 50 -15.99 -26.21 -22.83
CA GLY A 50 -15.90 -27.23 -21.78
C GLY A 50 -17.28 -27.78 -21.41
N PHE A 51 -18.28 -26.91 -21.30
CA PHE A 51 -19.67 -27.30 -21.11
C PHE A 51 -20.21 -28.19 -22.24
N TYR A 52 -19.95 -27.85 -23.51
CA TYR A 52 -20.35 -28.64 -24.67
C TYR A 52 -19.68 -30.03 -24.69
N GLN A 53 -18.40 -30.12 -24.31
CA GLN A 53 -17.71 -31.40 -24.18
C GLN A 53 -18.32 -32.25 -23.06
N ASN A 54 -18.63 -31.64 -21.91
CA ASN A 54 -19.27 -32.32 -20.78
C ASN A 54 -20.68 -32.82 -21.12
N LEU A 55 -21.45 -32.07 -21.93
CA LEU A 55 -22.76 -32.49 -22.46
C LEU A 55 -22.66 -33.79 -23.27
N ARG A 56 -21.67 -33.84 -24.17
CA ARG A 56 -21.45 -34.98 -25.06
C ARG A 56 -20.99 -36.23 -24.32
N LEU A 57 -20.16 -36.05 -23.30
CA LEU A 57 -19.59 -37.15 -22.51
C LEU A 57 -20.55 -37.68 -21.44
N SER A 58 -21.44 -36.83 -20.90
CA SER A 58 -22.36 -37.20 -19.81
C SER A 58 -23.75 -37.68 -20.27
N GLY A 59 -23.90 -38.06 -21.55
CA GLY A 59 -25.13 -38.68 -22.05
C GLY A 59 -26.38 -37.80 -22.01
N GLY A 60 -26.24 -36.47 -22.07
CA GLY A 60 -27.38 -35.54 -22.13
C GLY A 60 -27.99 -35.16 -20.78
N GLY A 61 -27.45 -35.65 -19.65
CA GLY A 61 -27.87 -35.27 -18.30
C GLY A 61 -27.27 -33.95 -17.83
N ILE A 62 -27.48 -32.85 -18.56
CA ILE A 62 -27.20 -31.52 -18.01
C ILE A 62 -28.51 -30.84 -17.64
N THR A 63 -28.61 -30.49 -16.37
CA THR A 63 -29.75 -29.75 -15.83
C THR A 63 -29.65 -28.31 -16.33
N ILE A 64 -30.75 -27.71 -16.79
CA ILE A 64 -30.87 -26.27 -17.14
C ILE A 64 -30.20 -25.35 -16.09
N ARG A 65 -30.16 -25.81 -14.83
CA ARG A 65 -29.45 -25.23 -13.70
C ARG A 65 -27.97 -24.93 -13.97
N THR A 66 -27.21 -25.85 -14.57
CA THR A 66 -25.76 -25.69 -14.78
C THR A 66 -25.45 -24.62 -15.82
N TRP A 67 -26.27 -24.53 -16.87
CA TRP A 67 -26.17 -23.47 -17.87
C TRP A 67 -26.51 -22.09 -17.26
N LEU A 68 -27.54 -22.04 -16.41
CA LEU A 68 -27.93 -20.83 -15.70
C LEU A 68 -26.86 -20.37 -14.70
N GLU A 69 -26.19 -21.31 -14.01
CA GLU A 69 -25.05 -21.00 -13.12
C GLU A 69 -23.88 -20.36 -13.88
N VAL A 70 -23.51 -20.88 -15.06
CA VAL A 70 -22.46 -20.27 -15.91
C VAL A 70 -22.92 -18.89 -16.44
N GLY A 71 -24.15 -18.78 -16.93
CA GLY A 71 -24.69 -17.50 -17.41
C GLY A 71 -24.70 -16.41 -16.33
N LEU A 72 -25.16 -16.77 -15.12
CA LEU A 72 -25.19 -15.86 -13.98
C LEU A 72 -23.78 -15.47 -13.51
N LYS A 73 -22.83 -16.42 -13.48
CA LYS A 73 -21.41 -16.17 -13.16
C LYS A 73 -20.83 -15.09 -14.08
N TYR A 74 -21.02 -15.22 -15.39
CA TYR A 74 -20.48 -14.26 -16.35
C TYR A 74 -21.25 -12.94 -16.39
N LEU A 75 -22.53 -12.92 -16.01
CA LEU A 75 -23.28 -11.68 -15.80
C LEU A 75 -22.70 -10.89 -14.63
N PHE A 76 -22.43 -11.54 -13.49
CA PHE A 76 -21.73 -10.90 -12.37
C PHE A 76 -20.32 -10.47 -12.76
N ALA A 77 -19.60 -11.28 -13.53
CA ALA A 77 -18.28 -10.92 -14.02
C ALA A 77 -18.29 -9.65 -14.86
N PHE A 78 -19.28 -9.51 -15.76
CA PHE A 78 -19.46 -8.30 -16.55
C PHE A 78 -19.62 -7.07 -15.66
N LEU A 79 -20.50 -7.14 -14.65
CA LEU A 79 -20.69 -6.06 -13.68
C LEU A 79 -19.39 -5.74 -12.92
N LEU A 80 -18.65 -6.75 -12.48
CA LEU A 80 -17.39 -6.55 -11.77
C LEU A 80 -16.33 -5.88 -12.65
N VAL A 81 -16.26 -6.21 -13.95
CA VAL A 81 -15.36 -5.53 -14.90
C VAL A 81 -15.77 -4.07 -15.08
N THR A 82 -17.07 -3.80 -15.25
CA THR A 82 -17.61 -2.43 -15.39
C THR A 82 -17.29 -1.56 -14.17
N TYR A 83 -17.45 -2.12 -12.97
CA TYR A 83 -17.21 -1.41 -11.70
C TYR A 83 -15.81 -1.67 -11.10
N SER A 84 -14.85 -2.09 -11.94
CA SER A 84 -13.51 -2.49 -11.50
C SER A 84 -12.76 -1.40 -10.75
N SER A 85 -12.82 -0.16 -11.23
CA SER A 85 -12.20 1.01 -10.59
C SER A 85 -12.74 1.25 -9.18
N GLN A 86 -14.05 1.14 -9.01
CA GLN A 86 -14.77 1.35 -7.75
C GLN A 86 -14.45 0.28 -6.71
N ILE A 87 -14.22 -0.97 -7.14
CA ILE A 87 -13.81 -2.05 -6.24
C ILE A 87 -12.46 -1.72 -5.57
N PHE A 88 -11.51 -1.21 -6.34
CA PHE A 88 -10.19 -0.81 -5.84
C PHE A 88 -10.29 0.41 -4.93
N ASP A 89 -11.12 1.39 -5.26
CA ASP A 89 -11.41 2.54 -4.38
C ASP A 89 -12.08 2.10 -3.07
N ALA A 90 -12.97 1.11 -3.09
CA ALA A 90 -13.62 0.57 -1.90
C ALA A 90 -12.63 -0.13 -0.96
N ILE A 91 -11.68 -0.90 -1.51
CA ILE A 91 -10.59 -1.51 -0.73
C ILE A 91 -9.74 -0.43 -0.06
N LEU A 92 -9.37 0.61 -0.80
CA LEU A 92 -8.61 1.73 -0.25
C LEU A 92 -9.41 2.45 0.86
N TRP A 93 -10.69 2.74 0.62
CA TRP A 93 -11.57 3.34 1.60
C TRP A 93 -11.65 2.52 2.90
N LEU A 94 -11.79 1.20 2.80
CA LEU A 94 -11.83 0.31 3.95
C LEU A 94 -10.52 0.34 4.75
N THR A 95 -9.37 0.30 4.06
CA THR A 95 -8.07 0.40 4.73
C THR A 95 -7.83 1.77 5.35
N ASN A 96 -8.27 2.86 4.71
CA ASN A 96 -8.21 4.21 5.26
C ASN A 96 -9.11 4.35 6.50
N ALA A 97 -10.32 3.77 6.48
CA ALA A 97 -11.20 3.75 7.66
C ALA A 97 -10.53 3.04 8.85
N ALA A 98 -9.90 1.88 8.64
CA ALA A 98 -9.12 1.20 9.67
C ALA A 98 -7.94 2.07 10.16
N THR A 99 -7.29 2.78 9.24
CA THR A 99 -6.18 3.69 9.55
C THR A 99 -6.64 4.85 10.45
N HIS A 100 -7.80 5.45 10.17
CA HIS A 100 -8.38 6.52 10.99
C HIS A 100 -8.75 6.06 12.41
N MET A 101 -9.25 4.82 12.56
CA MET A 101 -9.54 4.25 13.89
C MET A 101 -8.28 4.08 14.75
N ILE A 102 -7.15 3.75 14.11
CA ILE A 102 -5.87 3.54 14.80
C ILE A 102 -5.14 4.87 15.05
N SER A 103 -5.36 5.87 14.20
CA SER A 103 -4.69 7.17 14.25
C SER A 103 -5.17 8.12 15.36
N GLY A 104 -6.10 7.70 16.22
CA GLY A 104 -6.52 8.50 17.39
C GLY A 104 -5.33 8.86 18.29
N ASN A 105 -4.92 10.13 18.22
CA ASN A 105 -3.97 10.82 19.13
C ASN A 105 -2.56 10.25 19.23
N LYS A 106 -1.83 10.11 18.10
CA LYS A 106 -0.39 9.81 18.16
C LYS A 106 0.40 10.77 17.26
N ASP A 107 0.85 11.86 17.87
CA ASP A 107 1.83 12.76 17.26
C ASP A 107 3.15 12.02 17.11
N ILE A 108 3.57 11.83 15.86
CA ILE A 108 4.84 11.21 15.53
C ILE A 108 5.79 12.33 15.14
N SER A 109 6.54 12.86 16.10
CA SER A 109 7.63 13.78 15.82
C SER A 109 8.97 13.06 16.00
N TYR A 110 9.66 12.80 14.89
CA TYR A 110 11.12 12.87 14.96
C TYR A 110 11.47 14.36 14.98
N GLU A 111 12.00 14.80 16.12
CA GLU A 111 12.57 16.14 16.29
C GLU A 111 14.02 15.94 16.68
N PHE A 112 14.92 16.54 15.88
CA PHE A 112 16.33 16.51 16.19
C PHE A 112 16.58 17.34 17.46
N VAL A 113 17.20 16.74 18.47
CA VAL A 113 17.56 17.44 19.71
C VAL A 113 18.87 18.19 19.49
N GLU A 114 18.82 19.52 19.48
CA GLU A 114 20.02 20.34 19.33
C GLU A 114 21.00 20.17 20.52
N PRO A 115 22.31 20.03 20.28
CA PRO A 115 23.30 19.95 21.34
C PRO A 115 23.36 21.24 22.17
N THR A 116 23.08 21.15 23.47
CA THR A 116 22.96 22.31 24.37
C THR A 116 24.30 22.86 24.87
N LYS A 117 25.38 22.06 24.87
CA LYS A 117 26.75 22.49 25.23
C LYS A 117 27.83 21.78 24.39
N GLY A 118 28.80 22.55 23.91
CA GLY A 118 29.94 22.10 23.10
C GLY A 118 30.64 23.28 22.41
N ASN A 119 31.87 23.09 21.92
CA ASN A 119 32.65 24.12 21.23
C ASN A 119 31.86 24.65 20.00
N PHE A 120 31.80 25.97 19.78
CA PHE A 120 30.92 26.60 18.77
C PHE A 120 31.04 25.97 17.38
N PHE A 121 32.25 25.59 16.98
CA PHE A 121 32.54 24.93 15.70
C PHE A 121 31.91 23.51 15.60
N PHE A 122 32.06 22.69 16.64
CA PHE A 122 31.49 21.35 16.70
C PHE A 122 29.97 21.37 16.86
N LYS A 123 29.44 22.35 17.59
CA LYS A 123 27.99 22.58 17.72
C LYS A 123 27.35 22.85 16.34
N ASN A 124 28.00 23.66 15.50
CA ASN A 124 27.52 23.94 14.15
C ASN A 124 27.59 22.72 13.21
N ILE A 125 28.64 21.91 13.30
CA ILE A 125 28.76 20.67 12.50
C ILE A 125 27.66 19.67 12.87
N ILE A 126 27.45 19.43 14.16
CA ILE A 126 26.42 18.49 14.65
C ILE A 126 25.02 19.02 14.30
N LYS A 127 24.78 20.34 14.42
CA LYS A 127 23.53 20.97 14.00
C LYS A 127 23.29 20.81 12.50
N PHE A 128 24.31 21.00 11.66
CA PHE A 128 24.21 20.81 10.21
C PHE A 128 23.87 19.36 9.83
N ILE A 129 24.54 18.38 10.45
CA ILE A 129 24.28 16.95 10.23
C ILE A 129 22.89 16.55 10.76
N GLY A 130 22.48 17.08 11.91
CA GLY A 130 21.16 16.84 12.51
C GLY A 130 20.01 17.35 11.66
N VAL A 131 20.08 18.60 11.22
CA VAL A 131 19.12 19.21 10.29
C VAL A 131 19.10 18.45 8.95
N GLY A 132 20.27 18.06 8.44
CA GLY A 132 20.38 17.23 7.24
C GLY A 132 19.68 15.87 7.39
N THR A 133 19.88 15.20 8.52
CA THR A 133 19.24 13.90 8.82
C THR A 133 17.72 14.02 8.94
N GLU A 134 17.22 15.10 9.57
CA GLU A 134 15.79 15.37 9.64
C GLU A 134 15.18 15.62 8.25
N TYR A 135 15.86 16.40 7.41
CA TYR A 135 15.42 16.68 6.04
C TYR A 135 15.36 15.39 5.20
N VAL A 136 16.41 14.55 5.27
CA VAL A 136 16.47 13.26 4.57
C VAL A 136 15.36 12.32 5.06
N THR A 137 15.07 12.31 6.36
CA THR A 137 13.99 11.50 6.94
C THR A 137 12.63 11.92 6.37
N LYS A 138 12.31 13.23 6.38
CA LYS A 138 11.06 13.78 5.82
C LYS A 138 10.92 13.49 4.32
N LEU A 139 11.99 13.70 3.55
CA LEU A 139 12.03 13.38 2.12
C LEU A 139 11.75 11.90 1.87
N THR A 140 12.38 11.01 2.65
CA THR A 140 12.22 9.56 2.47
C THR A 140 10.78 9.12 2.72
N VAL A 141 10.12 9.67 3.75
CA VAL A 141 8.71 9.39 4.00
C VAL A 141 7.85 9.87 2.84
N SER A 142 8.07 11.10 2.34
CA SER A 142 7.29 11.65 1.22
C SER A 142 7.45 10.83 -0.07
N ILE A 143 8.69 10.41 -0.39
CA ILE A 143 8.97 9.57 -1.56
C ILE A 143 8.28 8.21 -1.43
N LEU A 144 8.31 7.61 -0.24
CA LEU A 144 7.68 6.33 0.03
C LEU A 144 6.16 6.39 -0.13
N VAL A 145 5.51 7.45 0.39
CA VAL A 145 4.07 7.69 0.18
C VAL A 145 3.75 7.85 -1.30
N MET A 146 4.57 8.60 -2.04
CA MET A 146 4.39 8.78 -3.48
C MET A 146 4.48 7.47 -4.26
N LEU A 147 5.50 6.63 -4.00
CA LEU A 147 5.64 5.33 -4.66
C LEU A 147 4.44 4.42 -4.39
N ARG A 148 3.93 4.40 -3.16
CA ARG A 148 2.72 3.65 -2.78
C ARG A 148 1.53 4.06 -3.64
N PHE A 149 1.27 5.37 -3.78
CA PHE A 149 0.17 5.86 -4.60
C PHE A 149 0.36 5.55 -6.09
N ILE A 150 1.57 5.68 -6.63
CA ILE A 150 1.85 5.31 -8.03
C ILE A 150 1.54 3.83 -8.29
N GLU A 151 1.94 2.93 -7.39
CA GLU A 151 1.64 1.49 -7.52
C GLU A 151 0.13 1.24 -7.48
N MET A 152 -0.61 1.87 -6.56
CA MET A 152 -2.07 1.77 -6.49
C MET A 152 -2.78 2.34 -7.74
N TYR A 153 -2.28 3.44 -8.30
CA TYR A 153 -2.79 4.02 -9.55
C TYR A 153 -2.63 3.07 -10.73
N LEU A 154 -1.45 2.46 -10.88
CA LEU A 154 -1.17 1.52 -11.96
C LEU A 154 -2.09 0.31 -11.85
N LEU A 155 -2.21 -0.28 -10.65
CA LEU A 155 -3.07 -1.43 -10.40
C LEU A 155 -4.56 -1.13 -10.65
N LYS A 156 -5.02 0.07 -10.25
CA LYS A 156 -6.38 0.55 -10.53
C LYS A 156 -6.61 0.75 -12.03
N ALA A 157 -5.62 1.27 -12.76
CA ALA A 157 -5.74 1.47 -14.20
C ALA A 157 -6.00 0.14 -14.93
N ILE A 158 -5.27 -0.93 -14.56
CA ILE A 158 -5.40 -2.26 -15.19
C ILE A 158 -6.49 -3.16 -14.57
N ALA A 159 -7.27 -2.65 -13.60
CA ALA A 159 -8.29 -3.41 -12.87
C ALA A 159 -9.30 -4.18 -13.75
N PRO A 160 -9.81 -3.66 -14.89
CA PRO A 160 -10.75 -4.39 -15.74
C PRO A 160 -10.18 -5.72 -16.25
N VAL A 161 -8.89 -5.72 -16.60
CA VAL A 161 -8.18 -6.90 -17.12
C VAL A 161 -7.95 -7.92 -16.01
N ILE A 162 -7.56 -7.46 -14.81
CA ILE A 162 -7.36 -8.33 -13.64
C ILE A 162 -8.65 -9.09 -13.30
N ILE A 163 -9.79 -8.38 -13.26
CA ILE A 163 -11.08 -8.98 -12.94
C ILE A 163 -11.52 -9.96 -14.04
N ALA A 164 -11.27 -9.65 -15.32
CA ALA A 164 -11.53 -10.60 -16.39
C ALA A 164 -10.69 -11.88 -16.24
N PHE A 165 -9.39 -11.76 -15.93
CA PHE A 165 -8.49 -12.90 -15.68
C PHE A 165 -8.92 -13.77 -14.50
N PHE A 166 -9.53 -13.17 -13.47
CA PHE A 166 -10.05 -13.90 -12.32
C PHE A 166 -11.11 -14.95 -12.69
N MET A 167 -11.87 -14.74 -13.77
CA MET A 167 -12.92 -15.66 -14.20
C MET A 167 -12.36 -16.93 -14.83
N SER A 168 -11.26 -16.84 -15.57
CA SER A 168 -10.60 -18.02 -16.14
C SER A 168 -9.90 -18.84 -15.07
N ASP A 169 -10.01 -20.17 -15.10
CA ASP A 169 -9.33 -21.01 -14.11
C ASP A 169 -7.80 -20.95 -14.25
N SER A 170 -7.29 -20.81 -15.48
CA SER A 170 -5.85 -20.73 -15.76
C SER A 170 -5.18 -19.46 -15.23
N PHE A 171 -5.84 -18.30 -15.33
CA PHE A 171 -5.27 -17.01 -14.89
C PHE A 171 -5.77 -16.56 -13.52
N ARG A 172 -6.69 -17.30 -12.87
CA ARG A 172 -7.27 -16.95 -11.57
C ARG A 172 -6.21 -16.73 -10.49
N GLN A 173 -5.18 -17.58 -10.46
CA GLN A 173 -4.10 -17.46 -9.48
C GLN A 173 -3.33 -16.14 -9.64
N ILE A 174 -3.03 -15.75 -10.88
CA ILE A 174 -2.33 -14.50 -11.20
C ILE A 174 -3.20 -13.31 -10.80
N ALA A 175 -4.48 -13.32 -11.18
CA ALA A 175 -5.42 -12.26 -10.83
C ALA A 175 -5.57 -12.10 -9.31
N LYS A 176 -5.68 -13.22 -8.58
CA LYS A 176 -5.74 -13.23 -7.11
C LYS A 176 -4.47 -12.65 -6.50
N ASN A 177 -3.30 -12.99 -7.03
CA ASN A 177 -2.03 -12.45 -6.53
C ASN A 177 -1.97 -10.93 -6.71
N ILE A 178 -2.36 -10.41 -7.87
CA ILE A 178 -2.38 -8.96 -8.13
C ILE A 178 -3.40 -8.25 -7.22
N PHE A 179 -4.57 -8.83 -6.99
CA PHE A 179 -5.54 -8.32 -6.02
C PHE A 179 -4.97 -8.25 -4.59
N MET A 180 -4.27 -9.29 -4.16
CA MET A 180 -3.59 -9.32 -2.88
C MET A 180 -2.46 -8.29 -2.82
N THR A 181 -1.73 -8.06 -3.92
CA THR A 181 -0.73 -6.98 -4.00
C THR A 181 -1.37 -5.62 -3.76
N PHE A 182 -2.51 -5.33 -4.41
CA PHE A 182 -3.21 -4.06 -4.19
C PHE A 182 -3.65 -3.91 -2.73
N ALA A 183 -4.26 -4.94 -2.16
CA ALA A 183 -4.66 -4.95 -0.76
C ALA A 183 -3.47 -4.77 0.19
N ALA A 184 -2.30 -5.33 -0.13
CA ALA A 184 -1.07 -5.17 0.67
C ALA A 184 -0.57 -3.73 0.63
N VAL A 185 -0.54 -3.11 -0.54
CA VAL A 185 -0.10 -1.71 -0.70
C VAL A 185 -1.09 -0.75 -0.04
N ALA A 186 -2.39 -1.06 -0.06
CA ALA A 186 -3.40 -0.33 0.69
C ALA A 186 -3.17 -0.45 2.21
N LEU A 187 -2.98 -1.68 2.73
CA LEU A 187 -2.73 -1.99 4.14
C LEU A 187 -1.40 -1.41 4.65
N GLN A 188 -0.41 -1.24 3.77
CA GLN A 188 0.87 -0.62 4.12
C GLN A 188 0.72 0.72 4.83
N GLY A 189 -0.31 1.53 4.50
CA GLY A 189 -0.61 2.76 5.21
C GLY A 189 -0.87 2.53 6.70
N VAL A 190 -1.65 1.51 7.03
CA VAL A 190 -1.91 1.06 8.42
C VAL A 190 -0.62 0.60 9.10
N VAL A 191 0.21 -0.19 8.40
CA VAL A 191 1.49 -0.68 8.95
C VAL A 191 2.41 0.46 9.32
N ILE A 192 2.48 1.50 8.49
CA ILE A 192 3.28 2.71 8.79
C ILE A 192 2.79 3.36 10.08
N ILE A 193 1.47 3.54 10.26
CA ILE A 193 0.93 4.14 11.49
C ILE A 193 1.25 3.27 12.73
N ILE A 194 1.10 1.95 12.64
CA ILE A 194 1.42 1.04 13.74
C ILE A 194 2.90 1.11 14.10
N LEU A 195 3.79 1.10 13.10
CA LEU A 195 5.23 1.24 13.32
C LEU A 195 5.56 2.59 13.97
N CYS A 196 4.89 3.65 13.53
CA CYS A 196 5.04 4.96 14.13
C CYS A 196 4.50 5.04 15.57
N ALA A 197 3.51 4.23 15.94
CA ALA A 197 3.03 4.14 17.32
C ALA A 197 3.98 3.37 18.24
N ILE A 198 4.66 2.34 17.71
CA ILE A 198 5.58 1.48 18.48
C ILE A 198 6.95 2.14 18.64
N TYR A 199 7.39 2.90 17.64
CA TYR A 199 8.75 3.45 17.59
C TYR A 199 9.11 4.35 18.80
N PRO A 200 8.25 5.31 19.24
CA PRO A 200 8.51 6.10 20.44
C PRO A 200 8.64 5.23 21.71
N ALA A 201 7.85 4.17 21.85
CA ALA A 201 7.91 3.27 23.00
C ALA A 201 9.26 2.55 23.08
N ILE A 202 9.76 2.01 21.95
CA ILE A 202 11.08 1.35 21.89
C ILE A 202 12.21 2.33 22.21
N VAL A 203 12.10 3.57 21.71
CA VAL A 203 13.12 4.61 21.91
C VAL A 203 13.15 5.14 23.35
N SER A 204 12.00 5.14 24.04
CA SER A 204 11.85 5.64 25.41
C SER A 204 12.25 4.62 26.48
N ASP A 205 12.04 3.33 26.23
CA ASP A 205 12.11 2.31 27.28
C ASP A 205 13.53 1.91 27.68
N ASP A 206 14.50 1.72 26.78
CA ASP A 206 15.81 1.21 27.27
C ASP A 206 17.02 1.34 26.34
N LEU A 207 16.86 1.22 25.02
CA LEU A 207 18.02 0.99 24.14
C LEU A 207 18.90 2.22 23.83
N MET A 208 18.49 3.44 24.21
CA MET A 208 19.23 4.67 23.93
C MET A 208 19.30 5.68 25.07
N LYS A 209 19.02 5.25 26.31
CA LYS A 209 19.49 5.98 27.49
C LYS A 209 20.95 5.57 27.73
N VAL A 210 21.88 6.15 26.99
CA VAL A 210 23.30 6.05 27.35
C VAL A 210 23.50 6.97 28.56
N SER A 211 23.24 6.44 29.76
CA SER A 211 23.56 7.08 31.03
C SER A 211 25.06 6.91 31.31
N MET A 212 25.88 7.67 30.58
CA MET A 212 27.25 7.97 31.02
C MET A 212 27.23 9.36 31.63
N SER A 213 27.39 9.45 32.95
CA SER A 213 27.49 10.72 33.68
C SER A 213 28.79 11.44 33.32
N GLY A 214 28.70 12.53 32.56
CA GLY A 214 29.85 13.39 32.24
C GLY A 214 29.66 14.26 30.98
N ALA A 215 30.55 15.23 30.76
CA ALA A 215 30.47 16.23 29.68
C ALA A 215 30.37 15.67 28.23
N GLY A 216 30.62 14.36 28.01
CA GLY A 216 30.40 13.65 26.75
C GLY A 216 28.95 13.20 26.50
N GLN A 217 28.06 13.33 27.48
CA GLN A 217 26.66 12.88 27.41
C GLN A 217 25.87 13.64 26.33
N ASN A 218 26.09 14.94 26.16
CA ASN A 218 25.40 15.75 25.15
C ASN A 218 25.82 15.42 23.71
N TRP A 219 27.02 14.87 23.53
CA TRP A 219 27.54 14.46 22.22
C TRP A 219 26.95 13.11 21.84
N LEU A 220 26.96 12.15 22.78
CA LEU A 220 26.33 10.84 22.62
C LEU A 220 24.82 10.94 22.40
N THR A 221 24.11 11.84 23.09
CA THR A 221 22.67 12.04 22.85
C THR A 221 22.37 12.60 21.46
N SER A 222 23.24 13.46 20.92
CA SER A 222 23.11 14.02 19.57
C SER A 222 23.40 12.97 18.49
N PHE A 223 24.44 12.15 18.65
CA PHE A 223 24.71 11.02 17.76
C PHE A 223 23.62 9.93 17.85
N ALA A 224 23.12 9.65 19.06
CA ALA A 224 21.99 8.75 19.25
C ALA A 224 20.72 9.26 18.57
N SER A 225 20.50 10.57 18.51
CA SER A 225 19.37 11.15 17.77
C SER A 225 19.48 10.87 16.25
N ILE A 226 20.67 11.00 15.68
CA ILE A 226 20.93 10.68 14.25
C ILE A 226 20.71 9.19 13.99
N ALA A 227 21.20 8.33 14.89
CA ALA A 227 21.01 6.88 14.80
C ALA A 227 19.52 6.48 14.86
N LYS A 228 18.73 7.14 15.73
CA LYS A 228 17.26 7.02 15.75
C LYS A 228 16.67 7.33 14.38
N GLY A 229 17.06 8.46 13.76
CA GLY A 229 16.57 8.83 12.42
C GLY A 229 16.83 7.76 11.36
N ILE A 230 18.05 7.20 11.32
CA ILE A 230 18.43 6.15 10.35
C ILE A 230 17.63 4.87 10.58
N ILE A 231 17.50 4.42 11.84
CA ILE A 231 16.73 3.22 12.19
C ILE A 231 15.26 3.40 11.79
N PHE A 232 14.69 4.57 12.03
CA PHE A 232 13.33 4.90 11.63
C PHE A 232 13.13 4.81 10.10
N ILE A 233 14.07 5.34 9.32
CA ILE A 233 14.05 5.22 7.85
C ILE A 233 14.07 3.74 7.41
N ILE A 234 14.95 2.92 7.99
CA ILE A 234 15.05 1.49 7.64
C ILE A 234 13.73 0.77 7.94
N ILE A 235 13.13 1.05 9.10
CA ILE A 235 11.83 0.47 9.50
C ILE A 235 10.74 0.88 8.50
N LEU A 236 10.68 2.16 8.12
CA LEU A 236 9.69 2.65 7.15
C LEU A 236 9.87 2.04 5.77
N VAL A 237 11.09 2.00 5.22
CA VAL A 237 11.37 1.38 3.91
C VAL A 237 11.04 -0.11 3.93
N SER A 238 11.25 -0.79 5.06
CA SER A 238 10.87 -2.20 5.22
C SER A 238 9.36 -2.45 5.28
N SER A 239 8.53 -1.43 5.56
CA SER A 239 7.08 -1.57 5.71
C SER A 239 6.38 -2.05 4.43
N LEU A 240 6.87 -1.64 3.25
CA LEU A 240 6.41 -2.12 1.94
C LEU A 240 6.51 -3.64 1.82
N ARG A 241 7.70 -4.18 2.12
CA ARG A 241 7.97 -5.62 2.07
C ARG A 241 7.17 -6.39 3.11
N ARG A 242 7.02 -5.84 4.33
CA ARG A 242 6.21 -6.45 5.38
C ARG A 242 4.74 -6.51 5.00
N ALA A 243 4.18 -5.44 4.45
CA ALA A 243 2.79 -5.42 4.01
C ALA A 243 2.52 -6.45 2.90
N LYS A 244 3.43 -6.57 1.92
CA LYS A 244 3.35 -7.58 0.84
C LYS A 244 3.50 -9.01 1.38
N SER A 245 4.42 -9.23 2.32
CA SER A 245 4.61 -10.54 2.96
C SER A 245 3.40 -11.00 3.78
N LEU A 246 2.66 -10.09 4.43
CA LEU A 246 1.49 -10.45 5.24
C LEU A 246 0.34 -11.06 4.42
N LEU A 247 0.22 -10.66 3.15
CA LEU A 247 -0.79 -11.22 2.24
C LEU A 247 -0.24 -12.36 1.38
N ASN A 248 0.90 -12.94 1.79
CA ASN A 248 1.61 -13.99 1.06
C ASN A 248 1.87 -13.64 -0.41
N VAL A 249 2.04 -12.35 -0.71
CA VAL A 249 2.51 -11.88 -2.01
C VAL A 249 4.03 -11.99 -1.96
N MET A 250 4.54 -13.22 -1.98
CA MET A 250 5.96 -13.48 -2.17
C MET A 250 6.19 -13.58 -3.68
N GLY A 251 6.56 -12.44 -4.27
CA GLY A 251 7.33 -12.40 -5.50
C GLY A 251 8.80 -12.52 -5.18
#